data_AF-A0A8J5WB16-F1
#
_entry.id   AF-A0A8J5WB16-F1
#
_cell.length_a   1.000
_cell.length_b   1.000
_cell.length_c   1.000
_cell.angle_alpha   90.00
_cell.angle_beta   90.00
_cell.angle_gamma   90.00
#
_symmetry.space_group_name_H-M   'P 1'
#
loop_
_entity.id
_entity.type
_entity.pdbx_description
1 polymer ?
#
loop_
_entity_poly.entity_id
_entity_poly.type
_entity_poly.pdbx_seq_one_letter_code
_entity_poly.pdbx_strand_id
1 'polypeptide(L)'
;MNDADVGKQIQQMVRFILQEAEEKASEISVAAEEEFNIEKLQLVESEKRRIRQDYERKEKQVNVGRKIEYSTQLNAARIKVLHAQDVVVVEMKEDAGKGLLRVTKDVNAYRKVLRGLIVQSLLRLREPSVVLRCREADRGHVELVLDAAKKEYAEKAKVNLPRILIDGRVYLPPLKNARDAHGPSW
;
A
#
# COMPACT_ATOMS: atom_id res chain seq x y z
N MET A 1 -6.88 -74.49 -84.76
CA MET A 1 -7.35 -73.57 -83.70
C MET A 1 -8.53 -72.78 -84.28
N ASN A 2 -9.61 -72.63 -83.53
CA ASN A 2 -10.90 -72.11 -83.99
C ASN A 2 -11.04 -70.63 -83.58
N ASP A 3 -11.35 -69.71 -84.49
CA ASP A 3 -11.39 -68.25 -84.24
C ASP A 3 -12.38 -67.85 -83.13
N ALA A 4 -13.44 -68.63 -82.93
CA ALA A 4 -14.42 -68.41 -81.86
C ALA A 4 -13.83 -68.62 -80.45
N ASP A 5 -12.82 -69.47 -80.30
CA ASP A 5 -12.15 -69.72 -79.01
C ASP A 5 -11.14 -68.61 -78.69
N VAL A 6 -10.50 -68.03 -79.72
CA VAL A 6 -9.62 -66.86 -79.59
C VAL A 6 -10.43 -65.64 -79.13
N GLY A 7 -11.63 -65.42 -79.70
CA GLY A 7 -12.52 -64.33 -79.28
C GLY A 7 -12.99 -64.44 -77.81
N LYS A 8 -13.26 -65.65 -77.32
CA LYS A 8 -13.59 -65.89 -75.90
C LYS A 8 -12.41 -65.61 -74.97
N GLN A 9 -11.20 -65.99 -75.35
CA GLN A 9 -9.98 -65.67 -74.58
C GLN A 9 -9.75 -64.16 -74.50
N ILE A 10 -9.94 -63.43 -75.60
CA ILE A 10 -9.80 -61.96 -75.61
C ILE A 10 -10.84 -61.31 -74.69
N GLN A 11 -12.11 -61.75 -74.72
CA GLN A 11 -13.12 -61.23 -73.81
C GLN A 11 -12.82 -61.53 -72.33
N GLN A 12 -12.27 -62.71 -72.04
CA GLN A 12 -11.85 -63.06 -70.69
C GLN A 12 -10.68 -62.17 -70.22
N MET A 13 -9.71 -61.90 -71.09
CA MET A 13 -8.62 -60.95 -70.81
C MET A 13 -9.14 -59.53 -70.59
N VAL A 14 -10.09 -59.06 -71.40
CA VAL A 14 -10.70 -57.72 -71.21
C VAL A 14 -11.44 -57.62 -69.88
N ARG A 15 -12.20 -58.66 -69.48
CA ARG A 15 -12.84 -58.68 -68.15
C ARG A 15 -11.84 -58.67 -67.01
N PHE A 16 -10.74 -59.40 -67.15
CA PHE A 16 -9.68 -59.40 -66.15
C PHE A 16 -9.06 -58.00 -65.99
N ILE A 17 -8.74 -57.32 -67.10
CA ILE A 17 -8.19 -55.96 -67.08
C ILE A 17 -9.18 -54.97 -66.44
N LEU A 18 -10.47 -55.08 -66.74
CA LEU A 18 -11.49 -54.22 -66.14
C LEU A 18 -11.64 -54.47 -64.63
N GLN A 19 -11.65 -55.73 -64.22
CA GLN A 19 -11.72 -56.08 -62.79
C GLN A 19 -10.47 -55.61 -62.04
N GLU A 20 -9.28 -55.79 -62.61
CA GLU A 20 -8.03 -55.32 -62.02
C GLU A 20 -8.01 -53.78 -61.89
N ALA A 21 -8.53 -53.06 -62.89
CA ALA A 21 -8.68 -51.61 -62.83
C ALA A 21 -9.70 -51.17 -61.75
N GLU A 22 -10.80 -51.89 -61.59
CA GLU A 22 -11.83 -51.61 -60.59
C GLU A 22 -11.35 -51.90 -59.17
N GLU A 23 -10.64 -53.02 -58.95
CA GLU A 23 -9.96 -53.33 -57.69
C GLU A 23 -8.92 -52.25 -57.35
N LYS A 24 -8.11 -51.84 -58.33
CA LYS A 24 -7.12 -50.76 -58.12
C LYS A 24 -7.77 -49.42 -57.79
N ALA A 25 -8.87 -49.06 -58.45
CA ALA A 25 -9.62 -47.85 -58.15
C ALA A 25 -10.23 -47.90 -56.75
N SER A 26 -10.77 -49.05 -56.34
CA SER A 26 -11.31 -49.25 -55.00
C SER A 26 -10.23 -49.16 -53.92
N GLU A 27 -9.06 -49.76 -54.14
CA GLU A 27 -7.91 -49.63 -53.23
C GLU A 27 -7.49 -48.17 -53.04
N ILE A 28 -7.40 -47.40 -54.13
CA ILE A 28 -7.05 -45.99 -54.08
C ILE A 28 -8.12 -45.20 -53.30
N SER A 29 -9.40 -45.49 -53.54
CA SER A 29 -10.50 -44.80 -52.84
C SER A 29 -10.47 -45.06 -51.33
N VAL A 30 -10.26 -46.32 -50.92
CA VAL A 30 -10.19 -46.68 -49.49
C VAL A 30 -8.95 -46.04 -48.84
N ALA A 31 -7.79 -46.12 -49.49
CA ALA A 31 -6.57 -45.49 -48.99
C ALA A 31 -6.73 -43.97 -48.84
N ALA A 32 -7.35 -43.30 -49.83
CA ALA A 32 -7.60 -41.86 -49.78
C ALA A 32 -8.56 -41.48 -48.63
N GLU A 33 -9.58 -42.30 -48.35
CA GLU A 33 -10.51 -42.05 -47.25
C GLU A 33 -9.85 -42.27 -45.88
N GLU A 34 -8.98 -43.28 -45.75
CA GLU A 34 -8.18 -43.50 -44.55
C GLU A 34 -7.22 -42.32 -44.29
N GLU A 35 -6.47 -41.88 -45.31
CA GLU A 35 -5.56 -40.73 -45.21
C GLU A 35 -6.31 -39.44 -44.86
N PHE A 36 -7.44 -39.18 -45.51
CA PHE A 36 -8.29 -38.02 -45.21
C PHE A 36 -8.74 -38.00 -43.74
N ASN A 37 -9.18 -39.15 -43.22
CA ASN A 37 -9.63 -39.24 -41.83
C ASN A 37 -8.47 -39.03 -40.84
N ILE A 38 -7.28 -39.56 -41.15
CA ILE A 38 -6.07 -39.38 -40.33
C ILE A 38 -5.66 -37.91 -40.31
N GLU A 39 -5.53 -37.25 -41.47
CA GLU A 39 -5.13 -35.84 -41.55
C GLU A 39 -6.14 -34.92 -40.86
N LYS A 40 -7.44 -35.14 -41.11
CA LYS A 40 -8.52 -34.39 -40.45
C LYS A 40 -8.42 -34.52 -38.93
N LEU A 41 -8.23 -35.73 -38.41
CA LEU A 41 -8.13 -35.94 -36.96
C LEU A 41 -6.87 -35.26 -36.39
N GLN A 42 -5.73 -35.36 -37.07
CA GLN A 42 -4.50 -34.69 -36.66
C GLN A 42 -4.65 -33.16 -36.64
N LEU A 43 -5.29 -32.57 -37.65
CA LEU A 43 -5.53 -31.13 -37.72
C LEU A 43 -6.47 -30.67 -36.60
N VAL A 44 -7.54 -31.42 -36.33
CA VAL A 44 -8.48 -31.10 -35.24
C VAL A 44 -7.81 -31.23 -33.87
N GLU A 45 -7.05 -32.29 -33.62
CA GLU A 45 -6.38 -32.48 -32.33
C GLU A 45 -5.25 -31.48 -32.09
N SER A 46 -4.52 -31.07 -33.13
CA SER A 46 -3.48 -30.03 -33.03
C SER A 46 -4.10 -28.67 -32.67
N GLU A 47 -5.19 -28.27 -33.32
CA GLU A 47 -5.90 -27.03 -33.02
C GLU A 47 -6.56 -27.07 -31.64
N LYS A 48 -7.22 -28.19 -31.27
CA LYS A 48 -7.76 -28.37 -29.90
C LYS A 48 -6.67 -28.24 -28.84
N ARG A 49 -5.46 -28.74 -29.10
CA ARG A 49 -4.33 -28.62 -28.16
C ARG A 49 -3.90 -27.16 -28.03
N ARG A 50 -3.78 -26.43 -29.15
CA ARG A 50 -3.46 -25.00 -29.17
C ARG A 50 -4.49 -24.19 -28.37
N ILE A 51 -5.77 -24.40 -28.65
CA ILE A 51 -6.87 -23.71 -27.95
C ILE A 51 -6.84 -24.01 -26.46
N ARG A 52 -6.66 -25.27 -26.05
CA ARG A 52 -6.55 -25.64 -24.62
C ARG A 52 -5.42 -24.89 -23.91
N GLN A 53 -4.24 -24.81 -24.51
CA GLN A 53 -3.10 -24.08 -23.94
C GLN A 53 -3.38 -22.58 -23.80
N ASP A 54 -4.01 -21.97 -24.80
CA ASP A 54 -4.36 -20.54 -24.76
C ASP A 54 -5.39 -20.23 -23.68
N TYR A 55 -6.42 -21.08 -23.53
CA TYR A 55 -7.41 -20.92 -22.46
C TYR A 55 -6.80 -21.14 -21.07
N GLU A 56 -5.89 -22.10 -20.91
CA GLU A 56 -5.19 -22.32 -19.64
C GLU A 56 -4.36 -21.07 -19.25
N ARG A 57 -3.69 -20.44 -20.22
CA ARG A 57 -2.97 -19.17 -19.99
C ARG A 57 -3.91 -18.04 -19.60
N LYS A 58 -5.02 -17.87 -20.31
CA LYS A 58 -6.04 -16.86 -20.00
C LYS A 58 -6.65 -17.07 -18.61
N GLU A 59 -6.95 -18.31 -18.25
CA GLU A 59 -7.49 -18.65 -16.93
C GLU A 59 -6.50 -18.30 -15.81
N LYS A 60 -5.22 -18.67 -15.98
CA LYS A 60 -4.16 -18.30 -15.03
C LYS A 60 -4.04 -16.78 -14.89
N GLN A 61 -4.09 -16.03 -16.00
CA GLN A 61 -4.03 -14.57 -15.98
C GLN A 61 -5.22 -13.96 -15.22
N VAL A 62 -6.44 -14.44 -15.47
CA VAL A 62 -7.65 -13.98 -14.77
C VAL A 62 -7.57 -14.32 -13.28
N ASN A 63 -7.07 -15.50 -12.92
CA ASN A 63 -6.91 -15.90 -11.51
C ASN A 63 -5.88 -15.03 -10.78
N VAL A 64 -4.77 -14.68 -11.43
CA VAL A 64 -3.80 -13.74 -10.87
C VAL A 64 -4.42 -12.35 -10.73
N GLY A 65 -5.13 -11.86 -11.74
CA GLY A 65 -5.85 -10.58 -11.69
C GLY A 65 -6.83 -10.50 -10.52
N ARG A 66 -7.66 -11.54 -10.33
CA ARG A 66 -8.58 -11.63 -9.19
C ARG A 66 -7.87 -11.58 -7.83
N LYS A 67 -6.72 -12.26 -7.70
CA LYS A 67 -5.94 -12.23 -6.45
C LYS A 67 -5.35 -10.84 -6.17
N ILE A 68 -4.84 -10.17 -7.20
CA ILE A 68 -4.32 -8.81 -7.08
C ILE A 68 -5.45 -7.87 -6.66
N GLU A 69 -6.58 -7.90 -7.35
CA GLU A 69 -7.73 -7.05 -7.05
C GLU A 69 -8.23 -7.26 -5.62
N TYR A 70 -8.39 -8.51 -5.20
CA TYR A 70 -8.76 -8.84 -3.81
C TYR A 70 -7.76 -8.28 -2.79
N SER A 71 -6.45 -8.45 -3.04
CA SER A 71 -5.39 -7.91 -2.18
C SER A 71 -5.41 -6.38 -2.13
N THR A 72 -5.61 -5.72 -3.27
CA THR A 72 -5.73 -4.26 -3.38
C THR A 72 -6.94 -3.74 -2.61
N GLN A 73 -8.10 -4.39 -2.74
CA GLN A 73 -9.31 -4.03 -1.99
C GLN A 73 -9.12 -4.18 -0.47
N LEU A 74 -8.49 -5.28 -0.03
CA LEU A 74 -8.19 -5.51 1.37
C LEU A 74 -7.23 -4.45 1.92
N ASN A 75 -6.17 -4.11 1.17
CA ASN A 75 -5.23 -3.08 1.56
C ASN A 75 -5.89 -1.69 1.61
N ALA A 76 -6.75 -1.37 0.64
CA ALA A 76 -7.51 -0.13 0.63
C ALA A 76 -8.44 -0.03 1.87
N ALA A 77 -9.12 -1.12 2.24
CA ALA A 77 -9.92 -1.17 3.45
C ALA A 77 -9.07 -0.96 4.72
N ARG A 78 -7.90 -1.62 4.79
CA ARG A 78 -6.96 -1.45 5.90
C ARG A 78 -6.47 -0.01 6.04
N ILE A 79 -6.08 0.63 4.93
CA ILE A 79 -5.63 2.03 4.94
C ILE A 79 -6.75 2.95 5.41
N LYS A 80 -8.00 2.72 5.00
CA LYS A 80 -9.15 3.50 5.47
C LYS A 80 -9.32 3.42 6.99
N VAL A 81 -9.18 2.22 7.57
CA VAL A 81 -9.25 2.04 9.03
C VAL A 81 -8.10 2.77 9.73
N LEU A 82 -6.87 2.63 9.23
CA LEU A 82 -5.70 3.33 9.80
C LEU A 82 -5.85 4.84 9.72
N HIS A 83 -6.38 5.37 8.61
CA HIS A 83 -6.63 6.79 8.47
C HIS A 83 -7.70 7.29 9.46
N ALA A 84 -8.80 6.54 9.63
CA ALA A 84 -9.82 6.87 10.62
C ALA A 84 -9.25 6.86 12.05
N GLN A 85 -8.37 5.90 12.36
CA GLN A 85 -7.67 5.87 13.65
C GLN A 85 -6.76 7.08 13.85
N ASP A 86 -6.00 7.47 12.82
CA ASP A 86 -5.12 8.65 12.87
C ASP A 86 -5.92 9.93 13.09
N VAL A 87 -7.03 10.11 12.36
CA VAL A 87 -7.94 11.26 12.55
C VAL A 87 -8.41 11.35 14.00
N VAL A 88 -8.88 10.26 14.60
CA VAL A 88 -9.34 10.25 15.99
C VAL A 88 -8.21 10.62 16.97
N VAL A 89 -6.99 10.14 16.73
CA VAL A 89 -5.83 10.48 17.58
C VAL A 89 -5.46 11.96 17.45
N VAL A 90 -5.49 12.51 16.23
CA VAL A 90 -5.25 13.93 15.97
C VAL A 90 -6.30 14.79 16.65
N GLU A 91 -7.59 14.47 16.50
CA GLU A 91 -8.70 15.17 17.16
C GLU A 91 -8.55 15.12 18.69
N MET A 92 -8.25 13.95 19.25
CA MET A 92 -7.99 13.80 20.69
C MET A 92 -6.83 14.68 21.16
N LYS A 93 -5.74 14.76 20.39
CA LYS A 93 -4.59 15.62 20.68
C LYS A 93 -4.97 17.09 20.61
N GLU A 94 -5.75 17.49 19.62
CA GLU A 94 -6.26 18.87 19.51
C GLU A 94 -7.15 19.23 20.69
N ASP A 95 -8.05 18.34 21.10
CA ASP A 95 -8.95 18.56 22.22
C ASP A 95 -8.20 18.59 23.55
N ALA A 96 -7.20 17.73 23.75
CA ALA A 96 -6.28 17.83 24.87
C ALA A 96 -5.52 19.17 24.86
N GLY A 97 -5.07 19.62 23.68
CA GLY A 97 -4.46 20.93 23.48
C GLY A 97 -5.39 22.08 23.88
N LYS A 98 -6.67 22.05 23.46
CA LYS A 98 -7.70 22.99 23.89
C LYS A 98 -7.92 22.94 25.41
N GLY A 99 -7.86 21.75 26.01
CA GLY A 99 -7.90 21.54 27.45
C GLY A 99 -6.75 22.24 28.19
N LEU A 100 -5.52 22.12 27.69
CA LEU A 100 -4.35 22.82 28.24
C LEU A 100 -4.50 24.35 28.16
N LEU A 101 -5.14 24.88 27.12
CA LEU A 101 -5.45 26.30 27.01
C LEU A 101 -6.45 26.79 28.07
N ARG A 102 -7.31 25.91 28.59
CA ARG A 102 -8.20 26.26 29.71
C ARG A 102 -7.44 26.44 31.01
N VAL A 103 -6.41 25.62 31.26
CA VAL A 103 -5.55 25.71 32.46
C VAL A 103 -4.81 27.04 32.50
N THR A 104 -4.47 27.60 31.33
CA THR A 104 -3.81 28.93 31.23
C THR A 104 -4.71 30.08 31.66
N LYS A 105 -6.05 29.89 31.69
CA LYS A 105 -7.00 30.91 32.16
C LYS A 105 -7.03 31.02 33.68
N ASP A 106 -6.73 29.94 34.40
CA ASP A 106 -6.60 29.98 35.86
C ASP A 106 -5.18 30.38 36.25
N VAL A 107 -5.05 31.62 36.74
CA VAL A 107 -3.78 32.23 37.12
C VAL A 107 -3.04 31.41 38.18
N ASN A 108 -3.75 30.82 39.15
CA ASN A 108 -3.13 30.11 40.26
C ASN A 108 -2.64 28.72 39.83
N ALA A 109 -3.48 27.97 39.10
CA ALA A 109 -3.09 26.69 38.52
C ALA A 109 -1.94 26.86 37.53
N TYR A 110 -2.00 27.88 36.67
CA TYR A 110 -0.97 28.15 35.67
C TYR A 110 0.38 28.51 36.30
N ARG A 111 0.40 29.36 37.34
CA ARG A 111 1.64 29.69 38.08
C ARG A 111 2.27 28.48 38.75
N LYS A 112 1.46 27.55 39.29
CA LYS A 112 1.97 26.29 39.87
C LYS A 112 2.63 25.42 38.81
N VAL A 113 2.01 25.30 37.63
CA VAL A 113 2.57 24.55 36.50
C VAL A 113 3.87 25.20 35.99
N LEU A 114 3.88 26.52 35.79
CA LEU A 114 5.08 27.26 35.38
C LEU A 114 6.26 27.04 36.33
N ARG A 115 6.00 27.07 37.65
CA ARG A 115 7.03 26.78 38.67
C ARG A 115 7.63 25.40 38.47
N GLY A 116 6.78 24.39 38.34
CA GLY A 116 7.21 23.01 38.15
C GLY A 116 8.06 22.81 36.89
N LEU A 117 7.65 23.42 35.77
CA LEU A 117 8.38 23.34 34.50
C LEU A 117 9.75 24.02 34.58
N ILE A 118 9.85 25.17 35.26
CA ILE A 118 11.12 25.87 35.48
C ILE A 118 12.05 25.03 36.36
N VAL A 119 11.55 24.49 37.48
CA VAL A 119 12.36 23.62 38.36
C VAL A 119 12.83 22.37 37.61
N GLN A 120 11.94 21.75 36.82
CA GLN A 120 12.27 20.57 36.01
C GLN A 120 13.38 20.86 34.99
N SER A 121 13.33 22.01 34.31
CA SER A 121 14.36 22.39 33.33
C SER A 121 15.71 22.67 34.00
N LEU A 122 15.71 23.36 35.15
CA LEU A 122 16.93 23.61 35.93
C LEU A 122 17.59 22.32 36.43
N LEU A 123 16.79 21.35 36.91
CA LEU A 123 17.28 20.04 37.34
C LEU A 123 17.89 19.22 36.21
N ARG A 124 17.41 19.41 34.98
CA ARG A 124 17.91 18.72 33.79
C ARG A 124 19.16 19.38 33.21
N LEU A 125 19.25 20.71 33.25
CA LEU A 125 20.39 21.47 32.75
C LEU A 125 21.59 21.44 33.71
N ARG A 126 21.36 21.62 35.03
CA ARG A 126 22.40 21.64 36.06
C ARG A 126 23.52 22.66 35.85
N GLU A 127 23.20 23.78 35.20
CA GLU A 127 24.14 24.88 34.96
C GLU A 127 23.99 25.99 36.02
N PRO A 128 25.08 26.69 36.37
CA PRO A 128 25.04 27.77 37.36
C PRO A 128 24.35 29.05 36.84
N SER A 129 24.25 29.20 35.51
CA SER A 129 23.59 30.34 34.86
C SER A 129 22.74 29.87 33.69
N VAL A 130 21.47 30.27 33.66
CA VAL A 130 20.49 29.85 32.65
C VAL A 130 19.74 31.06 32.10
N VAL A 131 19.54 31.09 30.78
CA VAL A 131 18.69 32.08 30.12
C VAL A 131 17.31 31.46 29.89
N LEU A 132 16.27 32.09 30.43
CA LEU A 132 14.88 31.65 30.33
C LEU A 132 14.14 32.47 29.28
N ARG A 133 13.64 31.77 28.26
CA ARG A 133 12.80 32.35 27.20
C ARG A 133 11.34 32.02 27.45
N CYS A 134 10.48 33.04 27.48
CA CYS A 134 9.05 32.88 27.68
C CYS A 134 8.26 33.68 26.62
N ARG A 135 6.94 33.48 26.57
CA ARG A 135 6.06 34.34 25.78
C ARG A 135 5.94 35.69 26.47
N GLU A 136 5.80 36.76 25.69
CA GLU A 136 5.70 38.13 26.22
C GLU A 136 4.54 38.27 27.22
N ALA A 137 3.38 37.68 26.92
CA ALA A 137 2.21 37.69 27.80
C ALA A 137 2.44 37.00 29.16
N ASP A 138 3.35 36.03 29.23
CA ASP A 138 3.60 35.25 30.44
C ASP A 138 4.68 35.87 31.34
N ARG A 139 5.37 36.92 30.87
CA ARG A 139 6.51 37.52 31.56
C ARG A 139 6.20 37.90 33.01
N GLY A 140 5.08 38.58 33.23
CA GLY A 140 4.67 38.98 34.58
C GLY A 140 4.36 37.79 35.50
N HIS A 141 3.90 36.66 34.96
CA HIS A 141 3.71 35.44 35.75
C HIS A 141 5.03 34.73 36.06
N VAL A 142 5.96 34.73 35.11
CA VAL A 142 7.28 34.13 35.29
C VAL A 142 8.09 34.89 36.34
N GLU A 143 8.13 36.22 36.27
CA GLU A 143 8.85 37.06 37.25
C GLU A 143 8.41 36.78 38.70
N LEU A 144 7.11 36.59 38.93
CA LEU A 144 6.57 36.27 40.25
C LEU A 144 6.91 34.84 40.75
N VAL A 145 7.18 33.92 39.84
CA VAL A 145 7.40 32.50 40.16
C VAL A 145 8.90 32.15 40.24
N LEU A 146 9.77 32.97 39.66
CA LEU A 146 11.20 32.72 39.56
C LEU A 146 11.90 32.52 40.90
N ASP A 147 11.63 33.36 41.89
CA ASP A 147 12.31 33.27 43.19
C ASP A 147 11.89 32.02 43.97
N ALA A 148 10.63 31.62 43.86
CA ALA A 148 10.15 30.36 44.43
C ALA A 148 10.80 29.16 43.73
N ALA A 149 10.93 29.20 42.39
CA ALA A 149 11.56 28.12 41.61
C ALA A 149 13.06 27.98 41.91
N LYS A 150 13.80 29.09 42.09
CA LYS A 150 15.22 29.06 42.47
C LYS A 150 15.45 28.38 43.81
N LYS A 151 14.63 28.69 44.81
CA LYS A 151 14.68 28.09 46.14
C LYS A 151 14.40 26.58 46.06
N GLU A 152 13.33 26.20 45.36
CA GLU A 152 12.96 24.79 45.20
C GLU A 152 14.04 23.98 44.46
N TYR A 153 14.69 24.57 43.45
CA TYR A 153 15.83 23.95 42.78
C TYR A 153 17.04 23.80 43.72
N ALA A 154 17.43 24.86 44.44
CA ALA A 154 18.56 24.84 45.36
C ALA A 154 18.39 23.79 46.47
N GLU A 155 17.17 23.66 47.02
CA GLU A 155 16.81 22.63 48.00
C GLU A 155 16.95 21.21 47.42
N LYS A 156 16.41 20.97 46.21
CA LYS A 156 16.44 19.63 45.58
C LYS A 156 17.82 19.21 45.11
N ALA A 157 18.57 20.15 44.52
CA ALA A 157 19.89 19.88 43.97
C ALA A 157 21.04 20.07 44.98
N LYS A 158 20.76 20.62 46.16
CA LYS A 158 21.76 20.94 47.22
C LYS A 158 22.90 21.82 46.71
N VAL A 159 22.56 22.80 45.87
CA VAL A 159 23.52 23.73 45.23
C VAL A 159 23.14 25.18 45.51
N ASN A 160 24.07 26.09 45.25
CA ASN A 160 23.84 27.53 45.33
C ASN A 160 22.73 27.98 44.36
N LEU A 161 22.11 29.12 44.65
CA LEU A 161 21.03 29.64 43.81
C LEU A 161 21.56 29.93 42.39
N PRO A 162 20.94 29.36 41.34
CA PRO A 162 21.37 29.58 39.97
C PRO A 162 20.99 31.00 39.52
N ARG A 163 21.84 31.58 38.66
CA ARG A 163 21.57 32.86 38.01
C ARG A 163 20.60 32.62 36.84
N ILE A 164 19.36 33.08 36.97
CA ILE A 164 18.35 32.98 35.91
C ILE A 164 18.13 34.37 35.29
N LEU A 165 18.37 34.49 33.99
CA LEU A 165 18.15 35.73 33.21
C LEU A 165 16.96 35.52 32.27
N ILE A 166 15.94 36.38 32.33
CA ILE A 166 14.85 36.35 31.34
C ILE A 166 15.36 36.99 30.04
N ASP A 167 15.21 36.29 28.91
CA ASP A 167 15.51 36.82 27.59
C ASP A 167 14.51 37.94 27.24
N GLY A 168 14.99 39.19 27.19
CA GLY A 168 14.17 40.36 26.85
C GLY A 168 14.22 40.74 25.38
N ARG A 169 14.97 40.01 24.54
CA ARG A 169 15.16 40.32 23.12
C ARG A 169 14.45 39.32 22.21
N VAL A 170 14.40 38.05 22.60
CA VAL A 170 13.75 36.99 21.81
C VAL A 170 12.68 36.32 22.66
N TYR A 171 11.41 36.51 22.29
CA TYR A 171 10.27 35.88 22.94
C TYR A 171 9.83 34.61 22.20
N LEU A 172 9.12 33.72 22.90
CA LEU A 172 8.42 32.61 22.23
C LEU A 172 7.25 33.15 21.39
N PRO A 173 6.88 32.48 20.28
CA PRO A 173 5.75 32.88 19.46
C PRO A 173 4.46 33.03 20.28
N PRO A 174 3.61 34.01 19.94
CA PRO A 174 2.32 34.19 20.60
C PRO A 174 1.41 32.98 20.32
N LEU A 175 0.32 32.88 21.10
CA LEU A 175 -0.69 31.85 20.85
C LEU A 175 -1.23 32.03 19.42
N LYS A 176 -1.21 30.97 18.61
CA LYS A 176 -1.78 30.99 17.26
C LYS A 176 -3.28 31.31 17.39
N ASN A 177 -3.69 32.51 17.00
CA ASN A 177 -5.10 32.83 16.83
C ASN A 177 -5.61 32.18 15.54
N ALA A 178 -6.89 31.83 15.46
CA ALA A 178 -7.50 31.20 14.28
C ALA A 178 -7.30 32.00 12.97
N ARG A 179 -6.93 33.28 13.05
CA ARG A 179 -6.62 34.16 11.91
C ARG A 179 -5.23 33.95 11.30
N ASP A 180 -4.29 33.34 12.03
CA ASP A 180 -2.88 33.20 11.63
C ASP A 180 -2.53 31.77 11.18
N ALA A 181 -3.54 30.92 10.93
CA ALA A 181 -3.36 29.51 10.57
C ALA A 181 -2.71 29.26 9.19
N HIS A 182 -2.42 30.31 8.41
CA HIS A 182 -1.79 30.24 7.09
C HIS A 182 -0.26 30.43 7.13
N GLY A 183 0.42 29.87 8.14
CA GLY A 183 1.89 29.84 8.21
C GLY A 183 2.41 28.40 8.19
N PRO A 184 3.50 28.07 7.45
CA PRO A 184 3.96 26.71 7.28
C PRO A 184 4.34 26.06 8.62
N SER A 185 3.86 24.84 8.86
CA SER A 185 4.39 23.99 9.92
C SER A 185 5.74 23.44 9.46
N TRP A 186 6.81 23.90 10.11
CA TRP A 186 8.12 23.24 10.08
C TRP A 186 8.23 22.32 11.29
#